data_AF-A0A4V0XDZ9-F1
#
_entry.id   AF-A0A4V0XDZ9-F1
#
_cell.length_a   1.000
_cell.length_b   1.000
_cell.length_c   1.000
_cell.angle_alpha   90.00
_cell.angle_beta   90.00
_cell.angle_gamma   90.00
#
_symmetry.space_group_name_H-M   'P 1'
#
loop_
_entity.id
_entity.type
_entity.pdbx_description
1 polymer ?
#
loop_
_entity_poly.entity_id
_entity_poly.type
_entity_poly.pdbx_seq_one_letter_code
_entity_poly.pdbx_strand_id
1 'polypeptide(L)'
;MTIPQQRTRYAAFERRLGRSLLGQLRRSWRHASLALLSLLVGYFLSQNLISLLLVRVPGGRSVVVFTLVLVMELLVRLRTRAVGGEETPLVWVMLDNLRLGTTYSAVLEAFKLGT
;
A
#
# COMPACT_ATOMS: atom_id res chain seq x y z
N MET A 1 -33.26 23.87 -8.04
CA MET A 1 -32.82 23.81 -9.45
C MET A 1 -31.72 22.75 -9.55
N THR A 2 -32.04 21.53 -9.99
CA THR A 2 -31.06 20.44 -10.14
C THR A 2 -30.56 20.45 -11.58
N ILE A 3 -29.29 20.77 -11.78
CA ILE A 3 -28.66 20.80 -13.10
C ILE A 3 -28.72 19.38 -13.69
N PRO A 4 -29.21 19.17 -14.93
CA PRO A 4 -29.29 17.86 -15.54
C PRO A 4 -27.87 17.30 -15.72
N GLN A 5 -27.55 16.21 -15.01
CA GLN A 5 -26.23 15.59 -15.09
C GLN A 5 -26.07 14.85 -16.42
N GLN A 6 -25.21 15.36 -17.29
CA GLN A 6 -24.78 14.66 -18.51
C GLN A 6 -24.13 13.32 -18.14
N ARG A 7 -24.62 12.23 -18.74
CA ARG A 7 -24.01 10.89 -18.65
C ARG A 7 -22.72 10.86 -19.47
N THR A 8 -21.64 11.42 -18.93
CA THR A 8 -20.30 11.27 -19.51
C THR A 8 -19.62 9.99 -18.98
N ARG A 9 -18.66 9.44 -19.74
CA ARG A 9 -17.82 8.32 -19.27
C ARG A 9 -17.09 8.66 -17.97
N TYR A 10 -16.71 9.93 -17.80
CA TYR A 10 -16.13 10.47 -16.58
C TYR A 10 -17.10 10.38 -15.39
N ALA A 11 -18.36 10.82 -15.55
CA ALA A 11 -19.36 10.72 -14.49
C ALA A 11 -19.66 9.25 -14.09
N ALA A 12 -19.60 8.32 -15.04
CA ALA A 12 -19.72 6.89 -14.74
C ALA A 12 -18.52 6.35 -13.94
N PHE A 13 -17.31 6.82 -14.25
CA PHE A 13 -16.09 6.51 -13.51
C PHE A 13 -16.12 7.08 -12.09
N GLU A 14 -16.48 8.35 -11.95
CA GLU A 14 -16.63 9.04 -10.65
C GLU A 14 -17.64 8.32 -9.75
N ARG A 15 -18.80 7.93 -10.31
CA ARG A 15 -19.82 7.16 -9.56
C ARG A 15 -19.34 5.76 -9.17
N ARG A 16 -18.52 5.11 -10.00
CA ARG A 16 -17.91 3.81 -9.66
C ARG A 16 -16.88 3.94 -8.55
N LEU A 17 -15.99 4.94 -8.64
CA LEU A 17 -15.03 5.27 -7.60
C LEU A 17 -15.75 5.57 -6.28
N GLY A 18 -16.73 6.47 -6.30
CA GLY A 18 -17.51 6.86 -5.13
C GLY A 18 -18.21 5.66 -4.49
N ARG A 19 -18.88 4.80 -5.28
CA ARG A 19 -19.52 3.59 -4.74
C ARG A 19 -18.54 2.56 -4.22
N SER A 20 -17.36 2.41 -4.81
CA SER A 20 -16.36 1.45 -4.35
C SER A 20 -15.71 1.92 -3.04
N LEU A 21 -15.28 3.18 -2.98
CA LEU A 21 -14.67 3.79 -1.79
C LEU A 21 -15.66 3.88 -0.62
N LEU A 22 -16.87 4.43 -0.88
CA LEU A 22 -17.90 4.53 0.16
C LEU A 22 -18.50 3.16 0.51
N GLY A 23 -18.58 2.24 -0.46
CA GLY A 23 -19.06 0.87 -0.23
C GLY A 23 -18.12 0.07 0.67
N GLN A 24 -16.80 0.24 0.53
CA GLN A 24 -15.80 -0.36 1.43
C GLN A 24 -15.88 0.24 2.83
N LEU A 25 -16.04 1.56 2.96
CA LEU A 25 -16.23 2.22 4.27
C LEU A 25 -17.52 1.77 4.98
N ARG A 26 -18.62 1.58 4.23
CA ARG A 26 -19.94 1.27 4.81
C ARG A 26 -20.12 -0.21 5.18
N ARG A 27 -19.37 -1.13 4.57
CA ARG A 27 -19.57 -2.59 4.74
C ARG A 27 -18.88 -3.15 5.98
N SER A 28 -17.71 -2.64 6.36
CA SER A 28 -17.07 -2.96 7.65
C SER A 28 -15.98 -1.96 7.99
N TRP A 29 -16.31 -0.99 8.84
CA TRP A 29 -15.38 0.02 9.35
C TRP A 29 -14.07 -0.59 9.89
N ARG A 30 -14.15 -1.74 10.57
CA ARG A 30 -12.97 -2.45 11.10
C ARG A 30 -12.01 -2.89 10.00
N HIS A 31 -12.52 -3.43 8.89
CA HIS A 31 -11.70 -3.89 7.78
C HIS A 31 -11.06 -2.71 7.04
N ALA A 32 -11.82 -1.63 6.82
CA ALA A 32 -11.31 -0.41 6.21
C ALA A 32 -10.22 0.24 7.07
N SER A 33 -10.43 0.35 8.38
CA SER A 33 -9.43 0.87 9.31
C SER A 33 -8.18 0.00 9.37
N LEU A 34 -8.30 -1.32 9.43
CA LEU A 34 -7.13 -2.23 9.45
C LEU A 34 -6.34 -2.18 8.14
N ALA A 35 -7.01 -2.08 6.99
CA ALA A 35 -6.37 -1.89 5.70
C ALA A 35 -5.60 -0.55 5.65
N LEU A 36 -6.23 0.54 6.09
CA LEU A 36 -5.62 1.86 6.15
C LEU A 36 -4.45 1.90 7.13
N LEU A 37 -4.62 1.36 8.33
CA LEU A 37 -3.54 1.24 9.33
C LEU A 37 -2.37 0.45 8.78
N SER A 38 -2.61 -0.66 8.09
CA SER A 38 -1.52 -1.44 7.50
C SER A 38 -0.74 -0.64 6.46
N LEU A 39 -1.42 0.17 5.65
CA LEU A 39 -0.79 1.08 4.70
C LEU A 39 0.06 2.14 5.40
N LEU A 40 -0.48 2.80 6.42
CA LEU A 40 0.25 3.83 7.18
C LEU A 40 1.43 3.23 7.94
N VAL A 41 1.25 2.05 8.55
CA VAL A 41 2.31 1.32 9.24
C VAL A 41 3.41 0.97 8.27
N GLY A 42 3.09 0.44 7.09
CA GLY A 42 4.09 0.16 6.05
C GLY A 42 4.90 1.39 5.67
N TYR A 43 4.22 2.51 5.43
CA TYR A 43 4.88 3.79 5.14
C TYR A 43 5.79 4.24 6.29
N PHE A 44 5.29 4.25 7.52
CA PHE A 44 6.02 4.66 8.70
C PHE A 44 7.23 3.77 8.98
N LEU A 45 7.06 2.45 8.91
CA LEU A 45 8.14 1.49 9.10
C LEU A 45 9.22 1.75 8.07
N SER A 46 8.87 1.93 6.79
CA SER A 46 9.85 2.17 5.73
C SER A 46 10.67 3.43 5.95
N GLN A 47 10.04 4.56 6.30
CA GLN A 47 10.76 5.81 6.60
C GLN A 47 11.77 5.63 7.74
N ASN A 48 11.37 4.96 8.82
CA ASN A 48 12.21 4.80 10.01
C ASN A 48 13.27 3.70 9.84
N LEU A 49 12.91 2.56 9.24
CA LEU A 49 13.85 1.46 9.00
C LEU A 49 14.95 1.87 8.03
N ILE A 50 14.63 2.58 6.93
CA ILE A 50 15.66 3.00 5.98
C ILE A 50 16.69 3.87 6.69
N SER A 51 16.24 4.84 7.50
CA SER A 51 17.12 5.69 8.31
C SER A 51 17.97 4.88 9.30
N LEU A 52 17.37 3.95 10.04
CA LEU A 52 18.06 3.11 11.02
C LEU A 52 19.07 2.15 10.37
N LEU A 53 18.68 1.49 9.28
CA LEU A 53 19.53 0.53 8.58
C LEU A 53 20.71 1.21 7.89
N LEU A 54 20.55 2.43 7.37
CA LEU A 54 21.65 3.20 6.80
C LEU A 54 22.79 3.44 7.80
N VAL A 55 22.46 3.66 9.08
CA VAL A 55 23.44 3.92 10.14
C VAL A 55 24.03 2.62 10.67
N ARG A 56 23.24 1.54 10.76
CA ARG A 56 23.62 0.29 11.43
C ARG A 56 24.33 -0.71 10.53
N VAL A 57 24.05 -0.71 9.22
CA VAL A 57 24.53 -1.74 8.29
C VAL A 57 25.82 -1.30 7.60
N PRO A 58 26.96 -1.98 7.85
CA PRO A 58 28.17 -1.78 7.08
C PRO A 58 27.95 -2.33 5.66
N GLY A 59 27.99 -1.47 4.65
CA GLY A 59 27.60 -1.80 3.27
C GLY A 59 26.91 -0.66 2.52
N GLY A 60 26.57 0.42 3.22
CA GLY A 60 26.02 1.64 2.62
C GLY A 60 24.60 1.46 2.08
N ARG A 61 24.13 2.46 1.33
CA ARG A 61 22.73 2.55 0.87
C ARG A 61 22.31 1.36 -0.02
N SER A 62 23.22 0.83 -0.85
CA SER A 62 22.91 -0.25 -1.80
C SER A 62 22.51 -1.56 -1.12
N VAL A 63 23.20 -1.96 -0.05
CA VAL A 63 22.89 -3.18 0.70
C VAL A 63 21.54 -3.07 1.41
N VAL A 64 21.22 -1.89 1.95
CA VAL A 64 19.95 -1.62 2.60
C VAL A 64 18.80 -1.73 1.61
N VAL A 65 18.92 -1.10 0.44
CA VAL A 65 17.90 -1.17 -0.62
C VAL A 65 17.72 -2.61 -1.11
N PHE A 66 18.81 -3.34 -1.35
CA PHE A 66 18.74 -4.74 -1.77
C PHE A 66 18.02 -5.61 -0.74
N THR A 67 18.34 -5.45 0.54
CA THR A 67 17.69 -6.19 1.65
C THR A 67 16.20 -5.87 1.70
N LEU A 68 15.83 -4.59 1.54
CA LEU A 68 14.44 -4.15 1.57
C LEU A 68 13.63 -4.76 0.41
N VAL A 69 14.20 -4.76 -0.81
CA VAL A 69 13.60 -5.40 -1.98
C VAL A 69 13.45 -6.90 -1.78
N LEU A 70 14.44 -7.56 -1.18
CA LEU A 70 14.41 -8.99 -0.92
C LEU A 70 13.30 -9.36 0.08
N VAL A 71 13.13 -8.58 1.15
CA VAL A 71 12.01 -8.73 2.10
C VAL A 71 10.67 -8.54 1.39
N MET A 72 10.55 -7.53 0.53
CA MET A 72 9.31 -7.29 -0.24
C MET A 72 8.98 -8.45 -1.19
N GLU A 73 9.97 -8.96 -1.93
CA GLU A 73 9.79 -10.11 -2.81
C GLU A 73 9.36 -11.35 -2.03
N LEU A 74 9.91 -11.56 -0.82
CA LEU A 74 9.54 -12.67 0.04
C LEU A 74 8.07 -12.57 0.50
N LEU A 75 7.61 -11.37 0.87
CA LEU A 75 6.21 -11.11 1.22
C LEU A 75 5.27 -11.39 0.03
N VAL A 76 5.66 -10.98 -1.18
CA VAL A 76 4.89 -11.25 -2.42
C VAL A 76 4.85 -12.74 -2.75
N ARG A 77 5.98 -13.44 -2.66
CA ARG A 77 6.05 -14.90 -2.91
C ARG A 77 5.25 -15.69 -1.90
N LEU A 78 5.25 -15.27 -0.63
CA LEU A 78 4.47 -15.92 0.42
C LEU A 78 2.96 -15.80 0.14
N ARG A 79 2.49 -14.64 -0.35
CA ARG A 79 1.12 -14.43 -0.82
C ARG A 79 0.75 -15.39 -1.95
N THR A 80 1.57 -15.45 -2.98
CA THR A 80 1.28 -16.29 -4.16
C THR A 80 1.18 -17.77 -3.81
N ARG A 81 1.93 -18.23 -2.80
CA ARG A 81 1.85 -19.63 -2.32
C ARG A 81 0.67 -19.89 -1.38
N ALA A 82 0.22 -18.89 -0.63
CA ALA A 82 -0.79 -19.07 0.40
C ALA A 82 -2.22 -18.74 -0.05
N VAL A 83 -2.39 -17.93 -1.10
CA VAL A 83 -3.71 -17.58 -1.64
C VAL A 83 -4.09 -18.59 -2.72
N GLY A 84 -4.57 -19.76 -2.30
CA GLY A 84 -5.15 -20.80 -3.15
C GLY A 84 -6.66 -21.01 -2.98
N GLY A 85 -7.34 -20.18 -2.15
CA GLY A 85 -8.76 -20.35 -1.78
C GLY A 85 -9.66 -19.17 -2.13
N GLU A 86 -10.97 -19.40 -2.05
CA GLU A 86 -12.07 -18.56 -2.59
C GLU A 86 -12.31 -17.22 -1.87
N GLU A 87 -11.84 -17.07 -0.63
CA GLU A 87 -11.96 -15.84 0.16
C GLU A 87 -10.58 -15.32 0.55
N THR A 88 -10.21 -14.10 0.13
CA THR A 88 -8.94 -13.47 0.52
C THR A 88 -8.98 -13.09 2.00
N PRO A 89 -8.15 -13.71 2.88
CA PRO A 89 -8.11 -13.35 4.29
C PRO A 89 -7.68 -11.90 4.51
N LEU A 90 -8.22 -11.25 5.54
CA LEU A 90 -7.89 -9.86 5.90
C LEU A 90 -6.38 -9.62 6.07
N VAL A 91 -5.66 -10.63 6.58
CA VAL A 91 -4.19 -10.58 6.74
C VAL A 91 -3.49 -10.30 5.41
N TRP A 92 -3.96 -10.87 4.30
CA TRP A 92 -3.38 -10.62 2.98
C TRP A 92 -3.69 -9.23 2.45
N VAL A 93 -4.90 -8.73 2.70
CA VAL A 93 -5.26 -7.34 2.39
C VAL A 93 -4.37 -6.37 3.18
N MET A 94 -4.11 -6.66 4.46
CA MET A 94 -3.19 -5.89 5.28
C MET A 94 -1.76 -5.97 4.72
N LEU A 95 -1.26 -7.15 4.38
CA LEU A 95 0.09 -7.33 3.82
C LEU A 95 0.27 -6.56 2.50
N ASP A 96 -0.73 -6.60 1.62
CA ASP A 96 -0.74 -5.87 0.35
C ASP A 96 -0.75 -4.35 0.58
N ASN A 97 -1.54 -3.86 1.53
CA ASN A 97 -1.55 -2.45 1.93
C ASN A 97 -0.21 -2.01 2.56
N LEU A 98 0.38 -2.86 3.40
CA LEU A 98 1.70 -2.62 4.00
C LEU A 98 2.77 -2.45 2.92
N ARG A 99 2.78 -3.36 1.93
CA ARG A 99 3.67 -3.28 0.76
C ARG A 99 3.45 -2.01 -0.06
N LEU A 100 2.21 -1.58 -0.24
CA LEU A 100 1.91 -0.32 -0.93
C LEU A 100 2.51 0.88 -0.17
N GLY A 101 2.32 0.93 1.16
CA GLY A 101 2.89 1.99 2.00
C GLY A 101 4.41 2.04 1.95
N THR A 102 5.08 0.89 2.01
CA THR A 102 6.55 0.80 1.95
C THR A 102 7.08 1.20 0.58
N THR A 103 6.45 0.74 -0.51
CA THR A 103 6.83 1.11 -1.89
C THR A 103 6.68 2.61 -2.10
N TYR A 104 5.57 3.19 -1.63
CA TYR A 104 5.32 4.62 -1.73
C TYR A 104 6.38 5.45 -0.98
N SER A 105 6.74 5.04 0.24
CA SER A 105 7.83 5.68 1.00
C SER A 105 9.15 5.64 0.23
N ALA A 106 9.52 4.48 -0.31
CA ALA A 106 10.78 4.32 -1.05
C ALA A 106 10.84 5.23 -2.29
N VAL A 107 9.72 5.35 -3.03
CA VAL A 107 9.61 6.27 -4.18
C VAL A 107 9.76 7.73 -3.72
N LEU A 108 9.08 8.14 -2.66
CA LEU A 108 9.21 9.49 -2.10
C LEU A 108 10.65 9.79 -1.68
N GLU A 109 11.34 8.82 -1.10
CA GLU A 109 12.73 8.98 -0.68
C GLU A 109 13.69 9.07 -1.87
N ALA A 110 13.44 8.31 -2.94
CA ALA A 110 14.17 8.46 -4.19
C ALA A 110 13.97 9.85 -4.81
N PHE A 111 12.75 10.40 -4.76
CA PHE A 111 12.48 11.77 -5.19
C PHE A 111 13.28 12.80 -4.38
N LYS A 112 13.39 12.63 -3.05
CA LYS A 112 14.21 13.53 -2.20
C LYS A 112 15.69 13.55 -2.56
N LEU A 113 16.19 12.51 -3.24
CA LEU A 113 17.59 12.38 -3.63
C LEU A 113 17.89 12.88 -5.04
N GLY A 114 16.85 13.10 -5.86
CA GLY A 114 16.97 13.54 -7.25
C GLY A 114 16.91 15.05 -7.44
N THR A 115 16.62 15.82 -6.38
CA THR A 115 16.69 17.28 -6.31
C THR A 115 17.97 17.72 -5.62
#